data_AF-D9PKB3-F1
#
_entry.id   AF-D9PKB3-F1
#
_cell.length_a   1.000
_cell.length_b   1.000
_cell.length_c   1.000
_cell.angle_alpha   90.00
_cell.angle_beta   90.00
_cell.angle_gamma   90.00
#
_symmetry.space_group_name_H-M   'P 1'
#
loop_
_entity.id
_entity.type
_entity.pdbx_description
1 polymer ?
#
loop_
_entity_poly.entity_id
_entity_poly.type
_entity_poly.pdbx_seq_one_letter_code
_entity_poly.pdbx_strand_id
1 'polypeptide(L)'
;MEHHPPRPLHLRQRLPNRPGRFNLFSLRGATIIADYGHNPDAIRALVKAIDHMPAQRRIAVISGAGDRRDCDLQEQTAILGDAFDEVILYQDQCQRGRADGEVLALLRSGLAHARRT
;
A
#
# COMPACT_ATOMS: atom_id res chain seq x y z
N MET A 1 -21.92 -6.09 -51.82
CA MET A 1 -21.87 -7.14 -50.79
C MET A 1 -20.50 -7.80 -50.95
N GLU A 2 -19.54 -7.81 -50.03
CA GLU A 2 -19.51 -7.60 -48.58
C GLU A 2 -18.31 -6.70 -48.21
N HIS A 3 -18.52 -5.76 -47.29
CA HIS A 3 -17.45 -4.98 -46.67
C HIS A 3 -16.91 -5.80 -45.49
N HIS A 4 -15.71 -6.39 -45.62
CA HIS A 4 -15.01 -6.98 -44.48
C HIS A 4 -14.20 -5.89 -43.77
N PRO A 5 -14.47 -5.54 -42.50
CA PRO A 5 -13.63 -4.59 -41.78
C PRO A 5 -12.32 -5.28 -41.33
N PRO A 6 -11.16 -4.60 -41.38
CA PRO A 6 -9.96 -5.14 -40.75
C PRO A 6 -10.14 -5.16 -39.22
N ARG A 7 -9.78 -6.31 -38.62
CA ARG A 7 -9.88 -6.62 -37.19
C ARG A 7 -9.12 -5.60 -36.31
N PRO A 8 -9.59 -5.30 -35.09
CA PRO A 8 -8.90 -4.40 -34.17
C PRO A 8 -7.54 -4.96 -33.74
N LEU A 9 -6.54 -4.07 -33.67
CA LEU A 9 -5.24 -4.34 -33.04
C LEU A 9 -5.44 -4.67 -31.55
N HIS A 10 -5.47 -5.95 -31.21
CA HIS A 10 -5.28 -6.40 -29.84
C HIS A 10 -3.79 -6.45 -29.52
N LEU A 11 -3.23 -5.29 -29.19
CA LEU A 11 -2.02 -5.25 -28.36
C LEU A 11 -2.21 -4.19 -27.27
N ARG A 12 -3.04 -4.52 -26.27
CA ARG A 12 -2.84 -3.95 -24.93
C ARG A 12 -1.48 -4.49 -24.46
N GLN A 13 -0.42 -3.78 -24.78
CA GLN A 13 0.87 -3.97 -24.12
C GLN A 13 0.61 -3.81 -22.63
N ARG A 14 0.51 -4.93 -21.93
CA ARG A 14 0.59 -4.99 -20.49
C ARG A 14 2.03 -4.64 -20.18
N LEU A 15 2.32 -3.34 -20.05
CA LEU A 15 3.58 -2.87 -19.50
C LEU A 15 3.82 -3.71 -18.24
N PRO A 16 4.99 -4.36 -18.09
CA PRO A 16 5.27 -5.07 -16.86
C PRO A 16 5.07 -4.07 -15.73
N ASN A 17 4.14 -4.35 -14.80
CA ASN A 17 4.02 -3.52 -13.62
C ASN A 17 5.43 -3.41 -13.04
N ARG A 18 5.90 -2.18 -12.80
CA ARG A 18 7.21 -1.97 -12.18
C ARG A 18 7.24 -2.83 -10.92
N PRO A 19 8.25 -3.70 -10.74
CA PRO A 19 8.35 -4.51 -9.53
C PRO A 19 8.19 -3.61 -8.29
N GLY A 20 7.27 -3.97 -7.40
CA GLY A 20 6.93 -3.19 -6.20
C GLY A 20 6.03 -1.98 -6.41
N ARG A 21 5.35 -1.82 -7.56
CA ARG A 21 4.34 -0.76 -7.76
C ARG A 21 2.99 -1.39 -8.07
N PHE A 22 2.07 -1.33 -7.10
CA PHE A 22 0.72 -1.86 -7.16
C PHE A 22 0.64 -3.25 -7.83
N ASN A 23 1.48 -4.18 -7.38
CA ASN A 23 1.48 -5.53 -7.91
C ASN A 23 0.35 -6.32 -7.27
N LEU A 24 -0.67 -6.66 -8.06
CA LEU A 24 -1.87 -7.38 -7.64
C LEU A 24 -1.72 -8.88 -7.93
N PHE A 25 -2.00 -9.72 -6.94
CA PHE A 25 -2.03 -11.17 -7.09
C PHE A 25 -3.11 -11.79 -6.19
N SER A 26 -3.58 -12.97 -6.57
CA SER A 26 -4.56 -13.73 -5.80
C SER A 26 -3.90 -14.96 -5.18
N LEU A 27 -4.15 -15.20 -3.90
CA LEU A 27 -3.65 -16.37 -3.19
C LEU A 27 -4.74 -16.94 -2.31
N ARG A 28 -5.14 -18.20 -2.55
CA ARG A 28 -6.13 -18.92 -1.73
C ARG A 28 -7.42 -18.12 -1.47
N GLY A 29 -7.91 -17.39 -2.48
CA GLY A 29 -9.13 -16.56 -2.39
C GLY A 29 -8.92 -15.16 -1.80
N ALA A 30 -7.71 -14.81 -1.36
CA ALA A 30 -7.36 -13.47 -0.93
C ALA A 30 -6.73 -12.67 -2.08
N THR A 31 -7.00 -11.36 -2.09
CA THR A 31 -6.32 -10.38 -2.95
C THR A 31 -5.14 -9.81 -2.19
N ILE A 32 -3.94 -9.89 -2.77
CA ILE A 32 -2.72 -9.34 -2.21
C ILE A 32 -2.20 -8.24 -3.12
N ILE A 33 -1.83 -7.11 -2.52
CA ILE A 33 -1.24 -5.96 -3.19
C ILE A 33 0.14 -5.73 -2.57
N ALA A 34 1.17 -5.76 -3.40
CA ALA A 34 2.51 -5.34 -3.00
C ALA A 34 2.82 -3.96 -3.60
N ASP A 35 3.09 -2.98 -2.72
CA ASP A 35 3.46 -1.62 -3.10
C ASP A 35 4.62 -1.10 -2.23
N TYR A 36 5.60 -0.47 -2.87
CA TYR A 36 6.79 0.12 -2.25
C TYR A 36 6.61 1.63 -1.97
N GLY A 37 5.41 2.16 -2.13
CA GLY A 37 5.03 3.53 -1.82
C GLY A 37 5.03 3.75 -0.31
N HIS A 38 5.93 4.61 0.16
CA HIS A 38 6.14 4.90 1.59
C HIS A 38 6.17 6.41 1.83
N ASN A 39 5.49 7.17 0.97
CA ASN A 39 5.17 8.57 1.21
C ASN A 39 3.66 8.71 1.43
N PRO A 40 3.19 9.71 2.19
CA PRO A 40 1.76 9.88 2.49
C PRO A 40 0.87 9.90 1.24
N ASP A 41 1.27 10.57 0.17
CA ASP A 41 0.49 10.65 -1.07
C ASP A 41 0.29 9.29 -1.75
N ALA A 42 1.34 8.46 -1.78
CA ALA A 42 1.29 7.11 -2.33
C ALA A 42 0.38 6.21 -1.50
N ILE A 43 0.42 6.33 -0.16
CA ILE A 43 -0.49 5.60 0.71
C ILE A 43 -1.94 6.05 0.50
N ARG A 44 -2.21 7.36 0.37
CA ARG A 44 -3.55 7.87 0.04
C ARG A 44 -4.05 7.32 -1.29
N ALA A 45 -3.19 7.24 -2.31
CA ALA A 45 -3.55 6.67 -3.60
C ALA A 45 -3.86 5.16 -3.51
N LEU A 46 -3.06 4.42 -2.74
CA LEU A 46 -3.28 3.00 -2.44
C LEU A 46 -4.63 2.78 -1.74
N VAL A 47 -4.92 3.54 -0.68
CA VAL A 47 -6.19 3.45 0.06
C VAL A 47 -7.38 3.74 -0.86
N LYS A 48 -7.33 4.81 -1.66
CA LYS A 48 -8.39 5.12 -2.62
C LYS A 48 -8.64 3.99 -3.61
N ALA A 49 -7.59 3.31 -4.07
CA ALA A 49 -7.74 2.17 -4.97
C ALA A 49 -8.40 0.97 -4.26
N ILE A 50 -7.99 0.70 -3.01
CA ILE A 50 -8.51 -0.41 -2.19
C ILE A 50 -9.98 -0.20 -1.78
N ASP A 51 -10.42 1.05 -1.59
CA ASP A 51 -11.81 1.34 -1.25
C ASP A 51 -12.82 0.84 -2.29
N HIS A 52 -12.40 0.76 -3.55
CA HIS A 52 -13.20 0.26 -4.66
C HIS A 52 -13.05 -1.26 -4.88
N MET A 53 -12.31 -1.95 -4.01
CA MET A 53 -12.11 -3.39 -4.08
C MET A 53 -12.96 -4.12 -3.01
N PRO A 54 -13.68 -5.19 -3.40
CA PRO A 54 -14.40 -6.00 -2.43
C PRO A 54 -13.43 -6.75 -1.51
N ALA A 55 -13.65 -6.66 -0.21
CA ALA A 55 -12.90 -7.40 0.80
C ALA A 55 -13.79 -7.68 2.01
N GLN A 56 -13.67 -8.88 2.58
CA GLN A 56 -14.31 -9.21 3.86
C GLN A 56 -13.53 -8.63 5.04
N ARG A 57 -12.20 -8.58 4.90
CA ARG A 57 -11.25 -8.05 5.88
C ARG A 57 -10.06 -7.46 5.14
N ARG A 58 -9.58 -6.31 5.58
CA ARG A 58 -8.45 -5.57 5.01
C ARG A 58 -7.32 -5.54 6.03
N ILE A 59 -6.17 -6.08 5.65
CA ILE A 59 -4.96 -6.10 6.49
C ILE A 59 -3.84 -5.38 5.74
N ALA A 60 -3.18 -4.44 6.41
CA ALA A 60 -1.97 -3.79 5.92
C ALA A 60 -0.75 -4.27 6.70
N VAL A 61 0.37 -4.44 6.01
CA VAL A 61 1.69 -4.62 6.64
C VAL A 61 2.56 -3.46 6.16
N ILE A 62 3.15 -2.72 7.09
CA ILE A 62 3.99 -1.57 6.78
C ILE A 62 5.26 -1.56 7.62
N SER A 63 6.35 -1.14 6.99
CA SER A 63 7.59 -0.75 7.65
C SER A 63 7.93 0.71 7.34
N GLY A 64 8.58 1.38 8.29
CA GLY A 64 9.06 2.74 8.13
C GLY A 64 10.56 2.76 7.86
N ALA A 65 11.02 3.62 6.96
CA ALA A 65 12.43 3.91 6.78
C ALA A 65 12.87 4.98 7.79
N GLY A 66 13.98 4.75 8.51
CA GLY A 66 14.41 5.64 9.59
C GLY A 66 14.84 7.05 9.16
N ASP A 67 15.11 7.27 7.87
CA ASP A 67 15.44 8.58 7.31
C ASP A 67 14.20 9.44 6.98
N ARG A 68 12.99 8.91 7.19
CA ARG A 68 11.75 9.68 7.04
C ARG A 68 11.56 10.62 8.23
N ARG A 69 10.85 11.73 8.01
CA ARG A 69 10.45 12.65 9.07
C ARG A 69 9.41 11.98 9.96
N ASP A 70 9.39 12.37 11.24
CA ASP A 70 8.43 11.85 12.22
C ASP A 70 6.99 12.03 11.76
N CYS A 71 6.66 13.24 11.27
CA CYS A 71 5.33 13.56 10.76
C CYS A 71 4.93 12.68 9.56
N ASP A 72 5.88 12.35 8.67
CA ASP A 72 5.60 11.47 7.52
C ASP A 72 5.32 10.05 7.99
N LEU A 73 6.07 9.53 8.97
CA LEU A 73 5.85 8.19 9.53
C LEU A 73 4.48 8.10 10.21
N GLN A 74 4.14 9.11 11.02
CA GLN A 74 2.86 9.19 11.71
C GLN A 74 1.69 9.28 10.72
N GLU A 75 1.78 10.18 9.73
CA GLU A 75 0.72 10.39 8.74
C GLU A 75 0.45 9.14 7.91
N GLN A 76 1.50 8.43 7.48
CA GLN A 76 1.38 7.17 6.74
C GLN A 76 0.48 6.16 7.48
N THR A 77 0.75 5.94 8.75
CA THR A 77 -0.04 5.02 9.57
C THR A 77 -1.41 5.54 9.95
N ALA A 78 -1.59 6.86 10.12
CA ALA A 78 -2.91 7.45 10.35
C ALA A 78 -3.84 7.18 9.15
N ILE A 79 -3.35 7.34 7.93
CA ILE A 79 -4.10 7.05 6.71
C ILE A 79 -4.46 5.55 6.63
N LEU A 80 -3.53 4.67 6.96
CA LEU A 80 -3.76 3.22 6.95
C LEU A 80 -4.77 2.78 8.02
N GLY A 81 -4.66 3.31 9.24
CA GLY A 81 -5.54 2.96 10.35
C GLY A 81 -7.01 3.36 10.12
N ASP A 82 -7.28 4.30 9.23
CA ASP A 82 -8.65 4.65 8.83
C ASP A 82 -9.22 3.71 7.75
N ALA A 83 -8.38 3.03 6.98
CA ALA A 83 -8.77 2.29 5.78
C ALA A 83 -8.74 0.75 5.93
N PHE A 84 -7.92 0.25 6.84
CA PHE A 84 -7.70 -1.18 7.09
C PHE A 84 -8.30 -1.59 8.44
N ASP A 85 -8.70 -2.86 8.56
CA ASP A 85 -9.23 -3.42 9.81
C ASP A 85 -8.10 -3.89 10.74
N GLU A 86 -6.91 -4.14 10.19
CA GLU A 86 -5.71 -4.48 10.95
C GLU A 86 -4.48 -3.88 10.26
N VAL A 87 -3.58 -3.27 11.04
CA VAL A 87 -2.30 -2.73 10.56
C VAL A 87 -1.17 -3.37 11.35
N ILE A 88 -0.36 -4.17 10.67
CA ILE A 88 0.81 -4.84 11.23
C ILE A 88 2.03 -3.95 11.00
N LEU A 89 2.62 -3.47 12.10
CA LEU A 89 3.85 -2.69 12.08
C LEU A 89 5.04 -3.63 12.11
N TYR A 90 5.87 -3.57 11.06
CA TYR A 90 7.08 -4.35 10.94
C TYR A 90 8.31 -3.44 11.00
N GLN A 91 9.28 -3.77 11.85
CA GLN A 91 10.55 -3.07 11.88
C GLN A 91 11.53 -3.75 10.92
N ASP A 92 11.85 -3.05 9.84
CA ASP A 92 12.92 -3.46 8.94
C ASP A 92 14.30 -3.07 9.51
N GLN A 93 15.36 -3.71 9.03
CA GLN A 93 16.75 -3.42 9.44
C GLN A 93 17.23 -2.02 9.01
N CYS A 94 16.44 -1.29 8.21
CA CYS A 94 16.74 0.03 7.70
C CYS A 94 16.47 1.18 8.70
N GLN A 95 17.12 1.16 9.86
CA GLN A 95 16.94 2.19 10.91
C GLN A 95 17.66 3.51 10.63
N ARG A 96 18.66 3.52 9.74
CA ARG A 96 19.32 4.72 9.18
C ARG A 96 19.64 5.81 10.22
N GLY A 97 20.09 5.41 11.42
CA GLY A 97 20.54 6.31 12.48
C GLY A 97 19.55 6.56 13.62
N ARG A 98 18.33 6.00 13.55
CA ARG A 98 17.38 5.97 14.68
C ARG A 98 17.66 4.82 15.63
N ALA A 99 17.23 4.98 16.88
CA ALA A 99 17.32 3.90 17.86
C ALA A 99 16.35 2.76 17.54
N ASP A 100 16.68 1.56 18.02
CA ASP A 100 15.79 0.41 17.99
C ASP A 100 14.41 0.77 18.57
N GLY A 101 13.35 0.49 17.82
CA GLY A 101 11.97 0.74 18.24
C GLY A 101 11.46 2.17 18.04
N GLU A 102 12.33 3.13 17.73
CA GLU A 102 11.92 4.54 17.56
C GLU A 102 10.96 4.71 16.38
N VAL A 103 11.27 4.09 15.24
CA VAL A 103 10.39 4.09 14.05
C VAL A 103 9.05 3.43 14.37
N LEU A 104 9.06 2.29 15.09
CA LEU A 104 7.82 1.62 15.49
C LEU A 104 6.97 2.50 16.40
N ALA A 105 7.58 3.24 17.32
CA ALA A 105 6.86 4.15 18.21
C ALA A 105 6.13 5.26 17.43
N LEU A 106 6.77 5.83 16.41
CA LEU A 106 6.17 6.85 15.55
C LEU A 106 5.04 6.32 14.67
N LEU A 107 5.26 5.14 14.07
CA LEU A 107 4.22 4.44 13.32
C LEU A 107 3.02 4.11 14.22
N ARG A 108 3.29 3.66 15.45
CA ARG A 108 2.23 3.37 16.43
C ARG A 108 1.49 4.62 16.87
N SER A 109 2.16 5.76 17.02
CA SER A 109 1.50 7.01 17.39
C SER A 109 0.57 7.52 16.30
N GLY A 110 0.88 7.27 15.03
CA GLY A 110 -0.04 7.57 13.92
C GLY A 110 -1.34 6.73 13.95
N LEU A 111 -1.28 5.50 14.45
CA LEU A 111 -2.47 4.64 14.64
C LEU A 111 -3.31 5.03 15.85
N ALA A 112 -2.81 5.81 16.81
CA ALA A 112 -3.51 6.10 18.06
C ALA A 112 -4.87 6.82 17.87
N HIS A 113 -5.07 7.47 16.72
CA HIS A 113 -6.31 8.18 16.38
C HIS A 113 -7.06 7.54 15.19
N ALA A 114 -6.66 6.34 14.80
CA ALA A 114 -7.30 5.59 13.74
C ALA A 114 -8.74 5.22 14.11
N ARG A 115 -9.65 5.28 13.13
CA ARG A 115 -11.08 4.99 13.38
C ARG A 115 -11.47 3.54 13.14
N ARG A 116 -10.60 2.74 12.53
CA ARG A 116 -10.94 1.40 12.03
C ARG A 116 -10.10 0.27 12.65
N THR A 117 -9.01 0.60 13.34
CA THR A 117 -8.06 -0.35 13.94
C THR A 117 -7.95 -0.22 15.45
#